data_AF-A0A1I7GJ57-F1
#
_entry.id   AF-A0A1I7GJ57-F1
#
_cell.length_a   1.000
_cell.length_b   1.000
_cell.length_c   1.000
_cell.angle_alpha   90.00
_cell.angle_beta   90.00
_cell.angle_gamma   90.00
#
_symmetry.space_group_name_H-M   'P 1'
#
loop_
_entity.id
_entity.type
_entity.pdbx_description
1 polymer ?
#
loop_
_entity_poly.entity_id
_entity_poly.type
_entity_poly.pdbx_seq_one_letter_code
_entity_poly.pdbx_strand_id
1 'polypeptide(L)' 'MRRRPKPGLPRLFECPRYRRRNVIERLFGWMKEKRRLCTRYDQLAKSYRAMVTLACIERCLRIYFSDKA' A
#
# COMPACT_ATOMS: atom_id res chain seq x y z
N MET A 1 32.82 30.46 -16.96
CA MET A 1 32.56 30.15 -15.53
C MET A 1 31.55 29.01 -15.41
N ARG A 2 31.94 27.82 -14.91
CA ARG A 2 30.98 26.75 -14.54
C ARG A 2 30.33 27.14 -13.20
N ARG A 3 29.06 27.54 -13.21
CA ARG A 3 28.28 27.73 -11.98
C ARG A 3 27.93 26.35 -11.42
N ARG A 4 28.42 26.01 -10.23
CA ARG A 4 27.94 24.80 -9.52
C ARG A 4 26.46 25.03 -9.15
N PRO A 5 25.56 24.08 -9.43
CA PRO A 5 24.18 24.20 -9.00
C PRO A 5 24.16 24.31 -7.47
N LYS A 6 23.38 25.24 -6.94
CA LYS A 6 23.18 25.38 -5.48
C LYS A 6 22.72 24.03 -4.95
N PRO A 7 23.28 23.52 -3.84
CA PRO A 7 22.73 22.32 -3.20
C PRO A 7 21.24 22.60 -2.97
N GLY A 8 20.37 21.79 -3.55
CA GLY A 8 18.93 21.90 -3.29
C GLY A 8 18.65 21.72 -1.80
N LEU A 9 17.43 22.04 -1.38
CA LEU A 9 16.98 21.83 -0.01
C LEU A 9 17.41 20.44 0.48
N PRO A 10 18.04 20.32 1.67
CA PRO A 10 18.42 19.02 2.20
C PRO A 10 17.19 18.13 2.18
N ARG A 11 17.25 17.03 1.43
CA ARG A 11 16.19 16.03 1.50
C ARG A 11 16.24 15.52 2.93
N LEU A 12 15.25 15.90 3.74
CA LEU A 12 14.95 15.30 5.04
C LEU A 12 14.46 13.87 4.80
N PHE A 13 15.33 13.06 4.21
CA PHE A 13 15.08 11.68 3.87
C PHE A 13 15.47 10.85 5.09
N GLU A 14 14.50 10.69 5.98
CA GLU A 14 14.62 9.75 7.07
C GLU A 14 14.45 8.34 6.50
N CYS A 15 15.57 7.69 6.14
CA CYS A 15 15.59 6.30 5.65
C CYS A 15 14.74 5.33 6.51
N PRO A 16 14.79 5.38 7.87
CA PRO A 16 14.00 4.48 8.70
C PRO A 16 12.49 4.71 8.55
N ARG A 17 12.07 5.97 8.45
CA ARG A 17 10.67 6.35 8.25
C ARG A 17 10.18 5.95 6.86
N TYR A 18 11.03 6.11 5.84
CA TYR A 18 10.73 5.70 4.48
C TYR A 18 10.59 4.17 4.35
N ARG A 19 11.44 3.39 5.04
CA ARG A 19 11.39 1.92 5.02
C ARG A 19 10.06 1.35 5.54
N ARG A 20 9.43 1.99 6.54
CA ARG A 20 8.11 1.56 7.06
C ARG A 20 7.00 1.64 6.00
N ARG A 21 7.14 2.50 4.98
CA ARG A 21 6.17 2.64 3.88
C ARG A 21 6.04 1.38 3.02
N ASN A 22 7.08 0.54 2.97
CA ASN A 22 7.08 -0.70 2.20
C ASN A 22 5.93 -1.65 2.63
N VAL A 23 5.53 -1.63 3.91
CA VAL A 23 4.40 -2.45 4.38
C VAL A 23 3.09 -2.02 3.71
N ILE A 24 2.86 -0.72 3.62
CA ILE A 24 1.68 -0.14 2.97
C ILE A 24 1.74 -0.41 1.46
N GLU A 25 2.90 -0.22 0.84
CA GLU A 25 3.07 -0.45 -0.60
C GLU A 25 2.83 -1.92 -0.99
N ARG A 26 3.32 -2.87 -0.18
CA ARG A 26 3.05 -4.30 -0.38
C ARG A 26 1.57 -4.64 -0.22
N LEU A 27 0.88 -4.03 0.74
CA LEU A 27 -0.57 -4.20 0.91
C LEU A 27 -1.33 -3.72 -0.34
N PHE A 28 -1.00 -2.53 -0.84
CA PHE A 28 -1.64 -1.99 -2.05
C PHE A 28 -1.24 -2.74 -3.32
N GLY A 29 -0.01 -3.26 -3.41
CA GLY A 29 0.41 -4.14 -4.50
C GLY A 29 -0.47 -5.39 -4.58
N TRP A 30 -0.62 -6.09 -3.45
CA TRP A 30 -1.52 -7.24 -3.35
C TRP A 30 -2.99 -6.87 -3.64
N MET A 31 -3.47 -5.74 -3.14
CA MET A 31 -4.84 -5.30 -3.38
C MET A 31 -5.09 -5.00 -4.88
N LYS A 32 -4.08 -4.49 -5.59
CA LYS A 32 -4.15 -4.24 -7.04
C LYS A 32 -4.17 -5.52 -7.87
N GLU A 33 -3.56 -6.62 -7.40
CA GLU A 33 -3.67 -7.94 -8.05
C GLU A 33 -5.12 -8.44 -8.08
N LYS A 34 -5.95 -8.03 -7.11
CA LYS A 34 -7.38 -8.34 -7.09
C LYS A 34 -8.12 -7.43 -8.08
N ARG A 35 -8.25 -7.91 -9.32
CA ARG A 35 -8.92 -7.21 -10.45
C ARG A 35 -10.28 -6.61 -10.07
N ARG A 36 -11.05 -7.32 -9.24
CA ARG A 36 -12.38 -6.88 -8.80
C ARG A 36 -12.36 -5.57 -7.98
N LEU A 37 -11.33 -5.37 -7.16
CA LEU A 37 -11.13 -4.15 -6.36
C LEU A 37 -10.52 -3.03 -7.19
N CYS A 38 -9.54 -3.35 -8.05
CA CYS A 38 -8.82 -2.35 -8.84
C CYS A 38 -9.72 -1.70 -9.91
N THR A 39 -10.58 -2.48 -10.56
CA THR A 39 -11.48 -1.97 -11.61
C THR A 39 -12.72 -1.28 -11.03
N ARG A 40 -12.95 -1.36 -9.71
CA ARG A 40 -14.12 -0.78 -9.01
C ARG A 40 -15.43 -1.13 -9.73
N TYR A 41 -15.69 -2.43 -9.92
CA TYR A 41 -16.95 -2.90 -10.52
C TYR A 41 -18.18 -2.51 -9.69
N ASP A 42 -18.03 -2.33 -8.39
CA ASP A 42 -19.09 -1.87 -7.50
C ASP A 42 -19.40 -0.38 -7.73
N GLN A 43 -20.59 -0.10 -8.28
CA GLN A 43 -21.10 1.26 -8.48
C GLN A 43 -21.43 1.95 -7.14
N LEU A 44 -21.86 1.18 -6.13
CA LEU A 44 -22.21 1.71 -4.82
C LEU A 44 -20.98 1.77 -3.91
N ALA A 45 -20.77 2.94 -3.28
CA ALA A 45 -19.69 3.14 -2.32
C ALA A 45 -19.76 2.17 -1.12
N LYS A 46 -20.98 1.80 -0.70
CA LYS A 46 -21.23 0.83 0.38
C LYS A 46 -20.72 -0.56 0.01
N SER A 47 -21.06 -1.05 -1.17
CA SER A 47 -20.64 -2.37 -1.67
C SER A 47 -19.13 -2.43 -1.87
N TYR A 48 -18.54 -1.37 -2.44
CA TYR A 48 -17.09 -1.26 -2.59
C TYR A 48 -16.37 -1.31 -1.23
N ARG A 49 -16.86 -0.56 -0.23
CA ARG A 49 -16.29 -0.58 1.13
C ARG A 49 -16.39 -1.96 1.78
N ALA A 50 -17.52 -2.66 1.59
CA ALA A 50 -17.69 -4.02 2.09
C ALA A 50 -16.67 -4.99 1.47
N MET A 51 -16.45 -4.91 0.15
CA MET A 51 -15.47 -5.73 -0.56
C MET A 51 -14.03 -5.46 -0.10
N VAL A 52 -13.66 -4.20 0.09
CA VAL A 52 -12.34 -3.84 0.64
C VAL A 52 -12.16 -4.40 2.06
N THR A 53 -13.19 -4.29 2.90
CA THR A 53 -13.16 -4.81 4.28
C THR A 53 -13.01 -6.33 4.30
N LEU A 54 -13.76 -7.05 3.46
CA LEU A 54 -13.66 -8.50 3.32
C LEU A 54 -12.26 -8.94 2.86
N ALA A 55 -11.67 -8.23 1.88
CA ALA A 55 -10.32 -8.53 1.42
C ALA A 55 -9.27 -8.32 2.53
N CYS A 56 -9.42 -7.29 3.35
CA CYS A 56 -8.55 -7.08 4.51
C CYS A 56 -8.69 -8.22 5.54
N ILE A 57 -9.92 -8.66 5.82
CA ILE A 57 -10.18 -9.78 6.74
C ILE A 57 -9.57 -11.08 6.20
N GLU A 58 -9.78 -11.42 4.93
CA GLU A 58 -9.17 -12.59 4.26
C GLU A 58 -7.64 -12.58 4.43
N ARG A 59 -7.01 -11.43 4.15
CA ARG A 59 -5.56 -11.26 4.27
C ARG A 59 -5.08 -11.46 5.71
N CYS A 60 -5.76 -10.85 6.68
CA CYS A 60 -5.41 -10.97 8.10
C CYS A 60 -5.55 -12.40 8.60
N LEU A 61 -6.64 -13.08 8.25
CA LEU A 61 -6.86 -14.48 8.60
C LEU A 61 -5.79 -15.38 7.99
N ARG A 62 -5.46 -15.18 6.70
CA ARG A 62 -4.41 -15.97 6.04
C ARG A 62 -3.06 -15.82 6.73
N ILE A 63 -2.68 -14.60 7.13
CA ILE A 63 -1.44 -14.37 7.89
C ILE A 63 -1.51 -15.08 9.24
N TYR A 64 -2.61 -14.94 9.97
CA TYR A 64 -2.77 -15.54 11.30
C TYR A 64 -2.74 -17.07 11.28
N PHE A 65 -3.36 -17.71 10.28
CA PHE A 65 -3.33 -19.16 10.13
C PHE A 65 -2.00 -19.66 9.58
N SER A 66 -1.28 -18.88 8.76
CA SER A 66 0.07 -19.23 8.30
C SER A 66 1.13 -19.11 9.38
N ASP A 67 0.92 -18.25 10.39
CA ASP A 67 1.84 -18.10 11.54
C ASP A 67 1.71 -19.24 12.56
N LYS A 68 0.62 -20.02 12.47
CA LYS A 68 0.30 -21.14 13.37
C LYS A 68 0.63 -22.54 12.84
N ALA A 69 1.18 -22.65 11.63
CA ALA A 69 1.59 -23.91 11.01
C ALA A 69 3.12 -24.03 11.04
#